data_AF-A0A0C9VUY3-F1
#
_entry.id   AF-A0A0C9VUY3-F1
#
_cell.length_a   1.000
_cell.length_b   1.000
_cell.length_c   1.000
_cell.angle_alpha   90.00
_cell.angle_beta   90.00
_cell.angle_gamma   90.00
#
_symmetry.space_group_name_H-M   'P 1'
#
loop_
_entity.id
_entity.type
_entity.pdbx_description
1 polymer ?
#
loop_
_entity_poly.entity_id
_entity_poly.type
_entity_poly.pdbx_seq_one_letter_code
_entity_poly.pdbx_strand_id
1 'polypeptide(L)'
;MSSSTLNVALIQSPVFGGTDGKHFNDIQDVAGFPASLTIKTTNAISSIVVYHGGLVDGIQVTYNETGGTAKGTKQHGSIDNSLNKDTITFSQTQSIIAISGRAGTTGYGNRVIQLSFTVYDSSNGKMQVYGPYGNSAVGPAFHVTANGAFVGFSGFAVDSDLSIGRSADQGVPGGIYGLSFIDIAYRSA
;
A
#
# COMPACT_ATOMS: atom_id res chain seq x y z
N MET A 1 28.87 12.43 -24.81
CA MET A 1 27.55 11.81 -24.62
C MET A 1 26.72 12.79 -23.81
N SER A 2 25.59 13.26 -24.33
CA SER A 2 24.68 14.13 -23.58
C SER A 2 24.01 13.32 -22.49
N SER A 3 24.22 13.66 -21.22
CA SER A 3 23.45 13.09 -20.11
C SER A 3 22.06 13.72 -20.14
N SER A 4 21.06 12.94 -20.54
CA SER A 4 19.66 13.35 -20.41
C SER A 4 19.27 13.29 -18.93
N THR A 5 19.00 14.44 -18.31
CA THR A 5 18.41 14.49 -16.97
C THR A 5 16.95 14.04 -17.06
N LEU A 6 16.63 12.93 -16.41
CA LEU A 6 15.26 12.42 -16.34
C LEU A 6 14.55 13.11 -15.16
N ASN A 7 13.46 13.84 -15.42
CA ASN A 7 12.66 14.44 -14.36
C ASN A 7 11.70 13.37 -13.80
N VAL A 8 11.80 13.13 -12.50
CA VAL A 8 10.95 12.19 -11.77
C VAL A 8 9.95 12.97 -10.94
N ALA A 9 8.65 12.69 -11.12
CA ALA A 9 7.59 13.22 -10.27
C ALA A 9 7.00 12.09 -9.43
N LEU A 10 6.82 12.33 -8.12
CA LEU A 10 5.97 11.50 -7.27
C LEU A 10 4.54 11.99 -7.41
N ILE A 11 3.62 11.11 -7.78
CA ILE A 11 2.19 11.41 -7.83
C ILE A 11 1.52 10.59 -6.73
N GLN A 12 0.69 11.28 -5.96
CA GLN A 12 -0.09 10.66 -4.89
C GLN A 12 -1.57 10.67 -5.29
N SER A 13 -2.25 9.53 -5.12
CA SER A 13 -3.70 9.44 -5.32
C SER A 13 -4.46 10.26 -4.27
N PRO A 14 -5.79 10.44 -4.41
CA PRO A 14 -6.63 10.78 -3.25
C PRO A 14 -6.53 9.72 -2.15
N VAL A 15 -6.91 10.10 -0.94
CA VAL A 15 -7.12 9.16 0.17
C VAL A 15 -8.47 8.47 -0.01
N PHE A 16 -8.49 7.14 0.07
CA PHE A 16 -9.69 6.31 0.06
C PHE A 16 -9.97 5.81 1.48
N GLY A 17 -11.18 6.09 1.98
CA GLY A 17 -11.60 5.76 3.34
C GLY A 17 -11.68 6.97 4.24
N GLY A 18 -11.42 6.77 5.53
CA GLY A 18 -11.45 7.81 6.56
C GLY A 18 -10.07 8.40 6.87
N THR A 19 -10.04 9.36 7.78
CA THR A 19 -8.82 10.05 8.24
C THR A 19 -8.57 9.85 9.73
N ASP A 20 -9.21 8.85 10.35
CA ASP A 20 -9.02 8.56 11.76
C ASP A 20 -7.67 7.87 11.99
N GLY A 21 -7.05 8.18 13.13
CA GLY A 21 -5.74 7.64 13.51
C GLY A 21 -4.58 8.53 13.08
N LYS A 22 -3.39 7.93 13.07
CA LYS A 22 -2.14 8.62 12.75
C LYS A 22 -1.92 8.61 11.24
N HIS A 23 -1.57 9.77 10.69
CA HIS A 23 -1.11 9.85 9.31
C HIS A 23 0.24 9.14 9.14
N PHE A 24 0.40 8.41 8.04
CA PHE A 24 1.66 7.80 7.64
C PHE A 24 2.01 8.10 6.18
N ASN A 25 3.31 8.09 5.88
CA ASN A 25 3.85 8.22 4.53
C ASN A 25 5.13 7.41 4.41
N ASP A 26 5.04 6.22 3.80
CA ASP A 26 6.17 5.30 3.72
C ASP A 26 7.31 5.84 2.88
N ILE A 27 7.03 6.68 1.87
CA ILE A 27 8.08 7.25 1.02
C ILE A 27 8.93 8.24 1.81
N GLN A 28 8.31 9.05 2.66
CA GLN A 28 9.04 9.91 3.57
C GLN A 28 9.83 9.07 4.60
N ASP A 29 9.20 8.06 5.17
CA ASP A 29 9.75 7.29 6.28
C ASP A 29 10.79 6.23 5.88
N VAL A 30 10.81 5.80 4.62
CA VAL A 30 11.74 4.80 4.07
C VAL A 30 12.73 5.44 3.11
N ALA A 31 12.26 6.27 2.17
CA ALA A 31 13.11 6.84 1.13
C ALA A 31 13.82 8.14 1.54
N GLY A 32 13.37 8.77 2.64
CA GLY A 32 13.86 10.07 3.09
C GLY A 32 13.39 11.25 2.21
N PHE A 33 12.34 11.07 1.43
CA PHE A 33 11.82 12.14 0.56
C PHE A 33 11.23 13.29 1.40
N PRO A 34 11.41 14.57 1.00
CA PRO A 34 12.02 15.07 -0.24
C PRO A 34 13.54 15.24 -0.22
N ALA A 35 14.20 15.00 0.92
CA ALA A 35 15.65 15.23 1.05
C ALA A 35 16.49 14.20 0.26
N SER A 36 16.01 12.97 0.14
CA SER A 36 16.61 11.89 -0.66
C SER A 36 15.53 10.99 -1.27
N LEU A 37 15.89 10.22 -2.29
CA LEU A 37 15.05 9.12 -2.79
C LEU A 37 15.90 7.85 -2.82
N THR A 38 15.94 7.14 -1.69
CA THR A 38 16.77 5.94 -1.51
C THR A 38 16.02 4.65 -1.84
N ILE A 39 14.80 4.70 -2.39
CA ILE A 39 14.10 3.51 -2.88
C ILE A 39 14.44 3.26 -4.35
N LYS A 40 14.46 1.99 -4.76
CA LYS A 40 14.54 1.68 -6.18
C LYS A 40 13.27 2.15 -6.87
N THR A 41 13.39 2.97 -7.90
CA THR A 41 12.23 3.44 -8.68
C THR A 41 11.66 2.35 -9.60
N THR A 42 12.41 1.26 -9.80
CA THR A 42 11.98 0.02 -10.45
C THR A 42 11.96 -1.10 -9.42
N ASN A 43 10.83 -1.81 -9.30
CA ASN A 43 10.62 -2.84 -8.28
C ASN A 43 10.86 -2.31 -6.84
N ALA A 44 10.21 -1.18 -6.51
CA ALA A 44 10.32 -0.52 -5.21
C ALA A 44 9.81 -1.38 -4.05
N ILE A 45 8.78 -2.19 -4.29
CA ILE A 45 8.11 -3.00 -3.29
C ILE A 45 8.48 -4.46 -3.50
N SER A 46 9.08 -5.08 -2.49
CA SER A 46 9.51 -6.49 -2.55
C SER A 46 8.43 -7.46 -2.08
N SER A 47 7.59 -7.03 -1.13
CA SER A 47 6.47 -7.82 -0.66
C SER A 47 5.42 -6.98 0.05
N ILE A 48 4.18 -7.47 0.02
CA ILE A 48 3.06 -6.95 0.82
C ILE A 48 2.45 -8.13 1.59
N VAL A 49 2.29 -7.98 2.90
CA VAL A 49 1.42 -8.85 3.70
C VAL A 49 0.13 -8.08 3.96
N VAL A 50 -1.00 -8.69 3.64
CA VAL A 50 -2.32 -8.13 3.97
C VAL A 50 -2.92 -8.93 5.12
N TYR A 51 -3.25 -8.23 6.20
CA TYR A 51 -3.97 -8.75 7.36
C TYR A 51 -5.44 -8.44 7.15
N HIS A 52 -6.28 -9.46 7.18
CA HIS A 52 -7.71 -9.27 6.89
C HIS A 52 -8.62 -10.30 7.56
N GLY A 53 -9.88 -9.91 7.66
CA GLY A 53 -11.01 -10.75 8.04
C GLY A 53 -12.26 -10.32 7.29
N GLY A 54 -13.26 -9.80 8.01
CA GLY A 54 -14.41 -9.16 7.37
C GLY A 54 -14.05 -7.91 6.57
N LEU A 55 -12.94 -7.26 6.93
CA LEU A 55 -12.41 -6.03 6.35
C LEU A 55 -10.89 -6.18 6.15
N VAL A 56 -10.25 -5.18 5.55
CA VAL A 56 -8.79 -5.04 5.61
C VAL A 56 -8.42 -4.47 6.98
N ASP A 57 -7.70 -5.26 7.77
CA ASP A 57 -7.27 -4.90 9.11
C ASP A 57 -5.94 -4.14 9.08
N GLY A 58 -4.97 -4.63 8.30
CA GLY A 58 -3.62 -4.07 8.27
C GLY A 58 -2.83 -4.44 7.02
N ILE A 59 -1.74 -3.73 6.80
CA ILE A 59 -0.76 -4.03 5.75
C ILE A 59 0.64 -3.96 6.33
N GLN A 60 1.51 -4.83 5.84
CA GLN A 60 2.94 -4.73 6.00
C GLN A 60 3.59 -4.66 4.63
N VAL A 61 4.38 -3.63 4.38
CA VAL A 61 5.05 -3.41 3.09
C VAL A 61 6.55 -3.44 3.32
N THR A 62 7.26 -4.24 2.50
CA THR A 62 8.72 -4.29 2.51
C THR A 62 9.25 -3.72 1.21
N TYR A 63 10.12 -2.72 1.33
CA TYR A 63 10.67 -1.94 0.23
C TYR A 63 12.09 -2.38 -0.13
N ASN A 64 12.45 -2.23 -1.40
CA ASN A 64 13.81 -2.41 -1.88
C ASN A 64 14.52 -1.04 -1.93
N GLU A 65 15.56 -0.87 -1.12
CA GLU A 65 16.37 0.35 -1.13
C GLU A 65 17.49 0.29 -2.19
N THR A 66 17.92 1.46 -2.65
CA THR A 66 19.11 1.64 -3.48
C THR A 66 20.35 1.20 -2.70
N GLY A 67 21.24 0.42 -3.33
CA GLY A 67 22.41 -0.16 -2.64
C GLY A 67 22.27 -1.64 -2.28
N GLY A 68 21.10 -2.26 -2.52
CA GLY A 68 20.97 -3.69 -2.79
C GLY A 68 20.73 -4.61 -1.59
N THR A 69 21.01 -4.20 -0.35
CA THR A 69 20.90 -5.09 0.82
C THR A 69 19.90 -4.61 1.88
N ALA A 70 19.67 -3.31 1.99
CA ALA A 70 18.73 -2.77 2.97
C ALA A 70 17.28 -2.89 2.48
N LYS A 71 16.39 -3.33 3.38
CA LYS A 71 14.96 -3.40 3.17
C LYS A 71 14.24 -2.72 4.33
N GLY A 72 13.67 -1.55 4.11
CA GLY A 72 12.71 -0.94 5.02
C GLY A 72 11.40 -1.72 5.04
N THR A 73 10.91 -2.07 6.23
CA THR A 73 9.56 -2.63 6.41
C THR A 73 8.70 -1.67 7.22
N LYS A 74 7.48 -1.42 6.75
CA LYS A 74 6.49 -0.60 7.42
C LYS A 74 5.21 -1.39 7.63
N GLN A 75 4.57 -1.17 8.77
CA GLN A 75 3.33 -1.82 9.18
C GLN A 75 2.34 -0.72 9.55
N HIS A 76 1.10 -0.88 9.09
CA HIS A 76 0.02 0.06 9.38
C HIS A 76 -1.27 -0.70 9.68
N GLY A 77 -1.99 -0.24 10.69
CA GLY A 77 -3.27 -0.80 11.12
C GLY A 77 -3.13 -2.01 12.05
N SER A 78 -4.10 -2.92 11.98
CA SER A 78 -4.22 -4.05 12.88
C SER A 78 -3.44 -5.26 12.35
N ILE A 79 -2.42 -5.70 13.10
CA ILE A 79 -1.50 -6.79 12.74
C ILE A 79 -1.61 -7.99 13.69
N ASP A 80 -2.84 -8.30 14.12
CA ASP A 80 -3.13 -9.44 15.00
C ASP A 80 -2.73 -10.77 14.35
N ASN A 81 -1.98 -11.59 15.09
CA ASN A 81 -1.49 -12.87 14.62
C ASN A 81 -2.59 -13.91 14.35
N SER A 82 -3.79 -13.71 14.90
CA SER A 82 -4.96 -14.57 14.63
C SER A 82 -5.71 -14.22 13.34
N LEU A 83 -5.37 -13.12 12.66
CA LEU A 83 -5.98 -12.74 11.39
C LEU A 83 -5.48 -13.60 10.23
N ASN A 84 -6.27 -13.66 9.15
CA ASN A 84 -5.78 -14.20 7.89
C ASN A 84 -4.65 -13.30 7.37
N LYS A 85 -3.61 -13.94 6.85
CA LYS A 85 -2.40 -13.29 6.33
C LYS A 85 -2.13 -13.80 4.94
N ASP A 86 -2.25 -12.94 3.96
CA ASP A 86 -1.86 -13.23 2.58
C ASP A 86 -0.59 -12.46 2.25
N THR A 87 0.45 -13.17 1.81
CA THR A 87 1.73 -12.58 1.41
C THR A 87 1.86 -12.59 -0.09
N ILE A 88 2.10 -11.42 -0.66
CA ILE A 88 2.48 -11.24 -2.06
C ILE A 88 3.98 -10.93 -2.07
N THR A 89 4.75 -11.76 -2.76
CA THR A 89 6.18 -11.54 -2.98
C THR A 89 6.43 -11.21 -4.44
N PHE A 90 7.11 -10.11 -4.72
CA PHE A 90 7.38 -9.64 -6.07
C PHE A 90 8.78 -10.03 -6.53
N SER A 91 8.87 -10.61 -7.73
CA SER A 91 10.15 -10.81 -8.42
C SER A 91 10.73 -9.48 -8.92
N GLN A 92 11.95 -9.51 -9.46
CA GLN A 92 12.58 -8.32 -10.06
C GLN A 92 11.85 -7.77 -11.30
N THR A 93 11.01 -8.58 -11.93
CA THR A 93 10.27 -8.23 -13.15
C THR A 93 8.80 -7.93 -12.88
N GLN A 94 8.36 -8.05 -11.62
CA GLN A 94 6.98 -7.78 -11.23
C GLN A 94 6.84 -6.36 -10.70
N SER A 95 5.72 -5.72 -11.06
CA SER A 95 5.37 -4.39 -10.56
C SER A 95 3.87 -4.26 -10.42
N ILE A 96 3.43 -3.55 -9.38
CA ILE A 96 2.02 -3.21 -9.19
C ILE A 96 1.69 -2.07 -10.14
N ILE A 97 0.74 -2.30 -11.04
CA ILE A 97 0.32 -1.32 -12.06
C ILE A 97 -1.08 -0.76 -11.80
N ALA A 98 -1.90 -1.46 -11.02
CA ALA A 98 -3.17 -0.93 -10.55
C ALA A 98 -3.51 -1.45 -9.16
N ILE A 99 -4.19 -0.61 -8.38
CA ILE A 99 -4.75 -0.96 -7.08
C ILE A 99 -6.24 -0.66 -7.13
N SER A 100 -7.05 -1.60 -6.67
CA SER A 100 -8.50 -1.43 -6.57
C SER A 100 -8.99 -1.89 -5.21
N GLY A 101 -10.21 -1.49 -4.87
CA GLY A 101 -10.78 -1.86 -3.59
C GLY A 101 -12.12 -1.19 -3.35
N ARG A 102 -12.52 -1.21 -2.08
CA ARG A 102 -13.70 -0.50 -1.58
C ARG A 102 -13.33 0.21 -0.30
N ALA A 103 -13.91 1.39 -0.11
CA ALA A 103 -13.78 2.14 1.13
C ALA A 103 -15.13 2.72 1.51
N GLY A 104 -15.42 2.81 2.80
CA GLY A 104 -16.71 3.33 3.26
C GLY A 104 -16.96 3.11 4.75
N THR A 105 -18.12 3.58 5.20
CA THR A 105 -18.55 3.50 6.59
C THR A 105 -18.95 2.08 6.97
N THR A 106 -18.36 1.60 8.06
CA THR A 106 -18.67 0.32 8.71
C THR A 106 -19.09 0.56 10.16
N GLY A 107 -19.44 -0.50 10.90
CA GLY A 107 -19.66 -0.42 12.35
C GLY A 107 -18.44 0.05 13.16
N TYR A 108 -17.27 0.10 12.53
CA TYR A 108 -16.02 0.56 13.13
C TYR A 108 -15.58 1.94 12.61
N GLY A 109 -16.37 2.61 11.77
CA GLY A 109 -16.02 3.90 11.15
C GLY A 109 -15.72 3.79 9.65
N ASN A 110 -15.34 4.92 9.04
CA ASN A 110 -15.05 5.01 7.60
C ASN A 110 -13.63 4.53 7.30
N ARG A 111 -13.50 3.46 6.51
CA ARG A 111 -12.23 2.72 6.38
C ARG A 111 -12.02 2.08 5.02
N VAL A 112 -10.82 1.53 4.79
CA VAL A 112 -10.58 0.62 3.67
C VAL A 112 -11.18 -0.74 4.00
N ILE A 113 -12.04 -1.23 3.12
CA ILE A 113 -12.88 -2.41 3.35
C ILE A 113 -12.34 -3.59 2.55
N GLN A 114 -11.96 -3.35 1.29
CA GLN A 114 -11.37 -4.34 0.41
C GLN A 114 -10.18 -3.77 -0.33
N LEU A 115 -9.22 -4.64 -0.67
CA LEU A 115 -8.03 -4.27 -1.43
C LEU A 115 -7.60 -5.37 -2.39
N SER A 116 -7.21 -4.97 -3.60
CA SER A 116 -6.67 -5.84 -4.65
C SER A 116 -5.49 -5.17 -5.32
N PHE A 117 -4.51 -5.99 -5.71
CA PHE A 117 -3.31 -5.53 -6.42
C PHE A 117 -3.25 -6.20 -7.79
N THR A 118 -3.21 -5.39 -8.84
CA THR A 118 -3.00 -5.84 -10.22
C THR A 118 -1.52 -5.69 -10.56
N VAL A 119 -0.90 -6.81 -10.90
CA VAL A 119 0.54 -6.97 -11.03
C VAL A 119 0.87 -7.39 -12.45
N TYR A 120 1.85 -6.72 -13.05
CA TYR A 120 2.41 -7.06 -14.34
C TYR A 120 3.79 -7.69 -14.17
N ASP A 121 4.06 -8.77 -14.89
CA ASP A 121 5.37 -9.40 -14.99
C ASP A 121 6.00 -9.15 -16.37
N SER A 122 7.01 -8.29 -16.42
CA SER A 122 7.66 -7.91 -17.67
C SER A 122 8.48 -9.03 -18.31
N SER A 123 8.78 -10.13 -17.59
CA SER A 123 9.54 -11.26 -18.14
C SER A 123 8.75 -12.12 -19.12
N ASN A 124 7.43 -12.18 -18.93
CA ASN A 124 6.54 -13.06 -19.68
C ASN A 124 5.25 -12.37 -20.15
N GLY A 125 5.09 -11.08 -19.84
CA GLY A 125 3.94 -10.26 -20.25
C GLY A 125 2.64 -10.57 -19.52
N LYS A 126 2.66 -11.37 -18.44
CA LYS A 126 1.43 -11.80 -17.74
C LYS A 126 0.95 -10.75 -16.76
N MET A 127 -0.38 -10.69 -16.64
CA MET A 127 -1.11 -9.91 -15.65
C MET A 127 -1.69 -10.86 -14.60
N GLN A 128 -1.56 -10.51 -13.32
CA GLN A 128 -2.18 -11.25 -12.21
C GLN A 128 -2.86 -10.28 -11.25
N VAL A 129 -4.01 -10.68 -10.71
CA VAL A 129 -4.69 -9.94 -9.65
C VAL A 129 -4.56 -10.74 -8.34
N TYR A 130 -4.15 -10.05 -7.29
CA TYR A 130 -4.10 -10.56 -5.92
C TYR A 130 -5.22 -9.92 -5.10
N GLY A 131 -6.00 -10.73 -4.38
CA GLY A 131 -7.21 -10.32 -3.67
C GLY A 131 -8.50 -10.66 -4.43
N PRO A 132 -9.65 -10.06 -4.07
CA PRO A 132 -9.81 -9.06 -3.02
C PRO A 132 -9.55 -9.62 -1.64
N TYR A 133 -8.81 -8.85 -0.85
CA TYR A 133 -8.65 -9.07 0.59
C TYR A 133 -9.72 -8.29 1.34
N GLY A 134 -10.22 -8.84 2.44
CA GLY A 134 -11.44 -8.37 3.09
C GLY A 134 -12.71 -8.91 2.41
N ASN A 135 -13.76 -9.14 3.20
CA ASN A 135 -14.93 -9.91 2.76
C ASN A 135 -16.23 -9.10 2.72
N SER A 136 -16.16 -7.77 2.83
CA SER A 136 -17.35 -6.93 2.80
C SER A 136 -17.44 -6.16 1.49
N ALA A 137 -18.56 -6.33 0.78
CA ALA A 137 -18.82 -5.63 -0.49
C ALA A 137 -19.47 -4.24 -0.29
N VAL A 138 -19.52 -3.73 0.94
CA VAL A 138 -20.13 -2.43 1.25
C VAL A 138 -19.21 -1.27 0.87
N GLY A 139 -19.80 -0.12 0.56
CA GLY A 139 -19.09 1.11 0.20
C GLY A 139 -18.73 1.25 -1.28
N PRO A 140 -18.43 2.48 -1.74
CA PRO A 140 -17.99 2.75 -3.10
C PRO A 140 -16.68 2.03 -3.44
N ALA A 141 -16.60 1.54 -4.67
CA ALA A 141 -15.37 1.01 -5.21
C ALA A 141 -14.42 2.15 -5.62
N PHE A 142 -13.12 1.88 -5.50
CA PHE A 142 -12.07 2.74 -6.03
C PHE A 142 -11.13 1.94 -6.92
N HIS A 143 -10.47 2.65 -7.83
CA HIS A 143 -9.46 2.11 -8.73
C HIS A 143 -8.42 3.19 -9.04
N VAL A 144 -7.14 2.82 -8.96
CA VAL A 144 -6.01 3.68 -9.28
C VAL A 144 -5.05 2.91 -10.16
N THR A 145 -4.65 3.51 -11.28
CA THR A 145 -3.62 2.98 -12.18
C THR A 145 -2.35 3.79 -11.99
N ALA A 146 -1.20 3.13 -11.95
CA ALA A 146 0.09 3.80 -11.86
C ALA A 146 0.46 4.44 -13.21
N ASN A 147 1.08 5.62 -13.17
CA ASN A 147 1.70 6.28 -14.33
C ASN A 147 3.04 5.63 -14.72
N GLY A 148 3.58 4.76 -13.86
CA GLY A 148 4.77 3.95 -14.10
C GLY A 148 4.73 2.71 -13.23
N ALA A 149 5.05 2.88 -11.94
CA ALA A 149 4.88 1.83 -10.93
C ALA A 149 4.53 2.47 -9.58
N PHE A 150 3.71 1.79 -8.78
CA PHE A 150 3.55 2.17 -7.38
C PHE A 150 4.83 1.93 -6.61
N VAL A 151 5.20 2.91 -5.79
CA VAL A 151 6.44 2.91 -5.02
C VAL A 151 6.24 2.98 -3.52
N GLY A 152 5.04 3.36 -3.06
CA GLY A 152 4.74 3.38 -1.64
C GLY A 152 3.30 3.73 -1.30
N PHE A 153 3.04 3.71 0.00
CA PHE A 153 1.73 3.93 0.58
C PHE A 153 1.77 5.12 1.54
N SER A 154 0.65 5.81 1.63
CA SER A 154 0.35 6.87 2.59
C SER A 154 -1.08 6.66 3.08
N GLY A 155 -1.44 7.25 4.22
CA GLY A 155 -2.81 7.14 4.68
C GLY A 155 -2.98 7.46 6.16
N PHE A 156 -4.01 6.86 6.73
CA PHE A 156 -4.38 7.02 8.14
C PHE A 156 -4.67 5.66 8.75
N ALA A 157 -4.04 5.37 9.87
CA ALA A 157 -4.19 4.09 10.56
C ALA A 157 -4.18 4.26 12.07
N VAL A 158 -4.87 3.34 12.74
CA VAL A 158 -4.72 3.11 14.19
C VAL A 158 -4.03 1.77 14.34
N ASP A 159 -2.76 1.81 14.71
CA ASP A 159 -1.96 0.59 14.85
C ASP A 159 -2.38 -0.19 16.09
N SER A 160 -2.51 -1.50 15.95
CA SER A 160 -2.98 -2.39 17.01
C SER A 160 -2.51 -3.82 16.81
N ASP A 161 -2.12 -4.48 17.91
CA ASP A 161 -1.82 -5.92 17.92
C ASP A 161 -3.08 -6.79 18.01
N LEU A 162 -4.26 -6.16 18.01
CA LEU A 162 -5.57 -6.79 18.03
C LEU A 162 -6.31 -6.53 16.71
N SER A 163 -7.15 -7.49 16.30
CA SER A 163 -8.07 -7.32 15.18
C SER A 163 -8.99 -6.11 15.39
N ILE A 164 -9.58 -5.59 14.31
CA ILE A 164 -10.49 -4.43 14.39
C ILE A 164 -11.60 -4.68 15.42
N GLY A 165 -12.22 -5.86 15.43
CA GLY A 165 -13.30 -6.18 16.37
C GLY A 165 -12.82 -6.19 17.84
N ARG A 166 -11.69 -6.83 18.12
CA ARG A 166 -11.16 -6.93 19.48
C ARG A 166 -10.64 -5.60 20.03
N SER A 167 -10.05 -4.77 19.17
CA SER A 167 -9.64 -3.41 19.55
C SER A 167 -10.85 -2.48 19.73
N ALA A 168 -11.91 -2.65 18.92
CA ALA A 168 -13.17 -1.94 19.11
C ALA A 168 -13.83 -2.27 20.46
N ASP A 169 -13.78 -3.53 20.91
CA ASP A 169 -14.26 -3.93 22.24
C ASP A 169 -13.48 -3.24 23.39
N GLN A 170 -12.26 -2.75 23.11
CA GLN A 170 -11.44 -1.95 24.04
C GLN A 170 -11.66 -0.44 23.91
N GLY A 171 -12.61 -0.02 23.05
CA GLY A 171 -13.05 1.37 22.91
C GLY A 171 -12.37 2.17 21.78
N VAL A 172 -11.32 1.62 21.14
CA VAL A 172 -10.67 2.28 19.99
C VAL A 172 -10.46 1.25 18.88
N PRO A 173 -11.31 1.22 17.85
CA PRO A 173 -11.14 0.31 16.73
C PRO A 173 -9.81 0.60 16.02
N GLY A 174 -8.94 -0.40 15.97
CA GLY A 174 -7.73 -0.36 15.17
C GLY A 174 -8.02 -0.38 13.67
N GLY A 175 -6.94 -0.49 12.91
CA GLY A 175 -6.96 -0.83 11.50
C GLY A 175 -6.61 0.33 10.57
N ILE A 176 -6.72 0.06 9.28
CA ILE A 176 -6.46 1.02 8.21
C ILE A 176 -7.73 1.79 7.88
N TYR A 177 -7.74 3.09 8.18
CA TYR A 177 -8.87 3.97 7.88
C TYR A 177 -8.74 4.57 6.49
N GLY A 178 -7.58 5.11 6.15
CA GLY A 178 -7.34 5.75 4.86
C GLY A 178 -6.15 5.14 4.15
N LEU A 179 -6.25 4.94 2.84
CA LEU A 179 -5.10 4.64 1.99
C LEU A 179 -5.01 5.59 0.81
N SER A 180 -3.79 5.97 0.52
CA SER A 180 -3.36 6.71 -0.64
C SER A 180 -2.15 5.99 -1.22
N PHE A 181 -2.03 6.01 -2.54
CA PHE A 181 -0.98 5.30 -3.26
C PHE A 181 -0.06 6.30 -3.93
N ILE A 182 1.24 6.04 -3.85
CA ILE A 182 2.27 6.90 -4.40
C ILE A 182 2.92 6.16 -5.57
N ASP A 183 2.91 6.77 -6.74
CA ASP A 183 3.59 6.27 -7.93
C ASP A 183 4.71 7.22 -8.38
N ILE A 184 5.58 6.69 -9.24
CA ILE A 184 6.57 7.49 -9.97
C ILE A 184 6.11 7.65 -11.41
N ALA A 185 6.03 8.90 -11.86
CA ALA A 185 5.89 9.26 -13.26
C ALA A 185 7.23 9.75 -13.81
N TYR A 186 7.67 9.11 -14.90
CA TYR A 186 8.82 9.54 -15.67
C TYR A 186 8.38 10.54 -16.74
N ARG A 187 8.99 11.73 -16.77
CA ARG A 187 8.76 12.71 -17.83
C ARG A 187 10.05 12.88 -18.65
N SER A 188 9.94 12.70 -19.96
CA SER A 188 10.97 13.19 -20.88
C SER A 188 10.96 14.72 -20.84
N ALA A 189 12.14 15.31 -20.61
CA ALA A 189 12.35 16.75 -20.75
C ALA A 189 12.39 17.15 -22.23
#